data_AF-A0A521STL1-F1
#
_entry.id   AF-A0A521STL1-F1
#
_cell.length_a   1.000
_cell.length_b   1.000
_cell.length_c   1.000
_cell.angle_alpha   90.00
_cell.angle_beta   90.00
_cell.angle_gamma   90.00
#
_symmetry.space_group_name_H-M   'P 1'
#
loop_
_entity.id
_entity.type
_entity.pdbx_description
1 polymer ?
#
loop_
_entity_poly.entity_id
_entity_poly.type
_entity_poly.pdbx_seq_one_letter_code
_entity_poly.pdbx_strand_id
1 'polypeptide(L)' 'MRLAFLTPDWTPNGGIATHVRLVSAALVAAGHQVHVLHRHASD' A
#
# COMPACT_ATOMS: atom_id res chain seq x y z
N MET A 1 -4.40 -13.43 -7.48
CA MET A 1 -3.19 -12.91 -8.16
C MET A 1 -2.26 -12.30 -7.12
N ARG A 2 -0.95 -12.23 -7.39
CA ARG A 2 0.01 -11.47 -6.57
C ARG A 2 0.13 -10.06 -7.11
N LEU A 3 -0.06 -9.06 -6.25
CA LEU A 3 -0.05 -7.64 -6.60
C LEU A 3 0.94 -6.90 -5.71
N ALA A 4 1.69 -5.97 -6.28
CA ALA A 4 2.66 -5.14 -5.56
C ALA A 4 2.37 -3.65 -5.79
N PHE A 5 2.22 -2.90 -4.71
CA PHE A 5 2.13 -1.43 -4.73
C PHE A 5 3.47 -0.84 -4.32
N LEU A 6 3.97 0.10 -5.12
CA LEU A 6 5.17 0.87 -4.83
C LEU A 6 4.74 2.29 -4.49
N THR A 7 5.00 2.73 -3.25
CA THR A 7 4.70 4.10 -2.83
C THR A 7 5.92 4.74 -2.15
N PRO A 8 6.34 5.95 -2.55
CA PRO A 8 7.37 6.68 -1.81
C PRO A 8 6.84 7.27 -0.50
N ASP A 9 5.51 7.38 -0.37
CA ASP A 9 4.83 7.97 0.78
C ASP A 9 4.12 6.88 1.59
N TRP A 10 4.58 6.69 2.82
CA TRP A 10 3.96 5.82 3.84
C TRP A 10 3.67 6.60 5.12
N THR A 11 3.33 7.87 4.98
CA THR A 11 2.94 8.68 6.15
C THR A 11 1.51 8.32 6.59
N PRO A 12 1.24 8.18 7.91
CA PRO A 12 -0.08 7.79 8.42
C PRO A 12 -1.21 8.74 8.02
N ASN A 13 -0.89 10.02 7.76
CA ASN A 13 -1.86 11.08 7.47
C ASN A 13 -1.75 11.62 6.03
N GLY A 14 -1.02 10.93 5.15
CA GLY A 14 -0.87 11.30 3.74
C GLY A 14 -2.04 10.80 2.87
N GLY A 15 -2.42 11.59 1.86
CA GLY A 15 -3.53 11.25 0.95
C GLY A 15 -3.28 9.97 0.15
N ILE A 16 -2.08 9.80 -0.41
CA ILE A 16 -1.71 8.63 -1.22
C ILE A 16 -1.64 7.37 -0.35
N ALA A 17 -1.01 7.44 0.83
CA ALA A 17 -0.93 6.31 1.75
C ALA A 17 -2.31 5.81 2.19
N THR A 18 -3.26 6.73 2.43
CA THR A 18 -4.65 6.38 2.76
C THR A 18 -5.33 5.63 1.61
N HIS A 19 -5.16 6.11 0.38
CA HIS A 19 -5.72 5.45 -0.80
C HIS A 19 -5.14 4.05 -1.02
N VAL A 20 -3.81 3.90 -0.93
CA VAL A 20 -3.12 2.61 -1.05
C VAL A 20 -3.63 1.60 -0.03
N ARG A 21 -3.91 2.02 1.21
CA ARG A 21 -4.49 1.15 2.25
C ARG A 21 -5.88 0.67 1.89
N LEU A 22 -6.78 1.56 1.47
CA LEU A 22 -8.15 1.20 1.11
C LEU A 22 -8.19 0.24 -0.08
N VAL A 23 -7.43 0.53 -1.12
CA VAL A 23 -7.35 -0.33 -2.31
C VAL A 23 -6.74 -1.69 -1.96
N SER A 24 -5.66 -1.70 -1.18
CA SER A 24 -5.03 -2.95 -0.73
C SER A 24 -6.00 -3.83 0.06
N ALA A 25 -6.79 -3.23 0.96
CA ALA A 25 -7.79 -3.96 1.73
C ALA A 25 -8.88 -4.58 0.82
N ALA A 26 -9.39 -3.83 -0.15
CA ALA A 26 -10.37 -4.33 -1.11
C ALA A 26 -9.84 -5.50 -1.95
N LEU A 27 -8.57 -5.42 -2.39
CA LEU A 27 -7.94 -6.48 -3.18
C LEU A 27 -7.67 -7.75 -2.35
N VAL A 28 -7.32 -7.60 -1.07
CA VAL A 28 -7.21 -8.74 -0.15
C VAL A 28 -8.58 -9.39 0.05
N ALA A 29 -9.65 -8.60 0.23
CA ALA A 29 -11.02 -9.13 0.32
C ALA A 29 -11.47 -9.86 -0.96
N ALA A 30 -10.95 -9.45 -2.12
CA ALA A 30 -11.15 -10.13 -3.40
C ALA A 30 -10.27 -11.39 -3.61
N GLY A 31 -9.51 -11.82 -2.59
CA GLY A 31 -8.67 -13.02 -2.65
C GLY A 31 -7.33 -12.82 -3.36
N HIS A 32 -6.83 -11.58 -3.41
CA HIS A 32 -5.48 -11.31 -3.93
C HIS A 32 -4.44 -11.24 -2.81
N GLN A 33 -3.22 -11.69 -3.12
CA GLN A 33 -2.08 -11.53 -2.24
C GLN A 33 -1.42 -10.18 -2.56
N VAL A 34 -1.51 -9.23 -1.64
CA VAL A 34 -1.04 -7.85 -1.82
C VAL A 34 0.22 -7.59 -1.01
N HIS A 35 1.25 -7.05 -1.65
CA HIS A 35 2.46 -6.54 -1.01
C HIS A 35 2.54 -5.03 -1.21
N VAL A 36 2.81 -4.28 -0.15
CA VAL A 36 3.07 -2.84 -0.26
C VAL A 36 4.52 -2.57 0.08
N LEU A 37 5.24 -2.05 -0.90
CA LEU A 37 6.64 -1.69 -0.82
C LEU A 37 6.71 -0.16 -0.71
N HIS A 38 7.28 0.32 0.38
CA HIS A 38 7.54 1.74 0.54
C HIS A 38 9.00 1.98 0.87
N ARG A 39 9.49 3.17 0.50
CA ARG A 39 10.81 3.59 0.93
C ARG A 39 10.78 3.78 2.44
N HIS A 40 11.74 3.17 3.13
CA HIS A 40 12.02 3.54 4.51
C HIS A 40 12.78 4.87 4.48
N ALA A 41 12.26 5.90 5.13
CA ALA A 41 13.03 7.12 5.38
C ALA A 41 14.11 6.75 6.40
N SER A 42 15.32 6.48 5.93
CA SER A 42 16.50 6.45 6.78
C SER A 42 16.99 7.89 6.86
N ASP A 43 16.89 8.51 8.03
CA ASP A 43 17.65 9.70 8.38
C ASP A 43 19.16 9.38 8.44
#